data_AF-A0A829G8R1-F1
#
_entry.id   AF-A0A829G8R1-F1
#
_cell.length_a   1.000
_cell.length_b   1.000
_cell.length_c   1.000
_cell.angle_alpha   90.00
_cell.angle_beta   90.00
_cell.angle_gamma   90.00
#
_symmetry.space_group_name_H-M   'P 1'
#
loop_
_entity.id
_entity.type
_entity.pdbx_description
1 polymer ?
#
loop_
_entity_poly.entity_id
_entity_poly.type
_entity_poly.pdbx_seq_one_letter_code
_entity_poly.pdbx_strand_id
1 'polypeptide(L)'
;MINQIRADFYRQIHTTGMYIMLVLTIIYAATTTLGQSVGGVTVRGDSGQFAQVGGKSWSVLTGIKVANMGETMLLYVFIGVFVIVFGYEFSQKVYKNTLISGISRLAFVLAKYLVMLLDLLLLFAVNFLTVLMAGLVAGRPLGGSLGTLFGTFSLSFVAATFFVSVIFSIGVFLLVLTGSIMIPAIVVVVFPLIVSVLHVLGEWDWIKYIDFFGVAQNIGVGGMKVSALPPYIAVSLVLLVVMIGSSALMLRNKEL
;
A
#
# COMPACT_ATOMS: atom_id res chain seq x y z
N MET A 1 -15.23 -10.44 16.06
CA MET A 1 -14.39 -10.08 14.89
C MET A 1 -15.23 -9.75 13.66
N ILE A 2 -16.01 -10.69 13.10
CA ILE A 2 -16.80 -10.46 11.87
C ILE A 2 -17.77 -9.27 12.00
N ASN A 3 -18.47 -9.13 13.12
CA ASN A 3 -19.39 -7.99 13.33
C ASN A 3 -18.67 -6.64 13.36
N GLN A 4 -17.43 -6.60 13.84
CA GLN A 4 -16.60 -5.39 13.84
C GLN A 4 -16.20 -5.03 12.41
N ILE A 5 -15.74 -6.02 11.62
CA ILE A 5 -15.43 -5.84 10.19
C ILE A 5 -16.66 -5.31 9.44
N ARG A 6 -17.85 -5.87 9.69
CA ARG A 6 -19.11 -5.40 9.08
C ARG A 6 -19.42 -3.95 9.49
N ALA A 7 -19.24 -3.59 10.76
CA ALA A 7 -19.47 -2.23 11.23
C ALA A 7 -18.51 -1.23 10.60
N ASP A 8 -17.23 -1.61 10.43
CA ASP A 8 -16.23 -0.78 9.77
C ASP A 8 -16.57 -0.56 8.29
N PHE A 9 -16.90 -1.62 7.55
CA PHE A 9 -17.35 -1.49 6.15
C PHE A 9 -18.61 -0.64 6.01
N TYR A 10 -19.57 -0.83 6.91
CA TYR A 10 -20.76 0.01 6.93
C TYR A 10 -20.39 1.49 7.09
N ARG A 11 -19.51 1.82 8.04
CA ARG A 11 -19.05 3.20 8.23
C ARG A 11 -18.31 3.74 7.01
N GLN A 12 -17.46 2.94 6.39
CA GLN A 12 -16.68 3.33 5.21
C GLN A 12 -17.55 3.65 4.00
N ILE A 13 -18.54 2.82 3.70
CA ILE A 13 -19.50 3.06 2.61
C ILE A 13 -20.29 4.36 2.81
N HIS A 14 -20.45 4.82 4.04
CA HIS A 14 -21.13 6.08 4.37
C HIS A 14 -20.16 7.25 4.59
N THR A 15 -18.86 7.04 4.39
CA THR A 15 -17.84 8.09 4.57
C THR A 15 -17.45 8.68 3.22
N THR A 16 -17.73 9.97 3.01
CA THR A 16 -17.39 10.71 1.78
C THR A 16 -15.90 10.59 1.42
N GLY A 17 -15.02 10.54 2.42
CA GLY A 17 -13.57 10.37 2.22
C GLY A 17 -13.18 9.12 1.43
N MET A 18 -13.91 8.00 1.57
CA MET A 18 -13.64 6.79 0.78
C MET A 18 -13.91 7.02 -0.71
N TYR A 19 -15.01 7.70 -1.04
CA TYR A 19 -15.34 8.04 -2.43
C TYR A 19 -14.36 9.05 -3.02
N ILE A 20 -13.89 10.03 -2.22
CA ILE A 20 -12.86 10.97 -2.66
C ILE A 20 -11.58 10.21 -3.01
N MET A 21 -11.11 9.30 -2.17
CA MET A 21 -9.92 8.49 -2.47
C MET A 21 -10.11 7.64 -3.72
N LEU A 22 -11.27 7.03 -3.89
CA LEU A 22 -11.61 6.24 -5.08
C LEU A 22 -11.51 7.11 -6.36
N VAL A 23 -12.13 8.29 -6.35
CA VAL A 23 -12.11 9.22 -7.49
C VAL A 23 -10.70 9.72 -7.77
N LEU A 24 -9.93 10.10 -6.73
CA LEU A 24 -8.54 10.53 -6.89
C LEU A 24 -7.66 9.42 -7.48
N THR A 25 -7.89 8.17 -7.06
CA THR A 25 -7.17 7.00 -7.59
C THR A 25 -7.46 6.81 -9.08
N ILE A 26 -8.73 6.92 -9.48
CA ILE A 26 -9.14 6.83 -10.89
C ILE A 26 -8.54 7.98 -11.71
N ILE A 27 -8.65 9.22 -11.23
CA ILE A 27 -8.10 10.39 -11.92
C ILE A 27 -6.59 10.25 -12.08
N TYR A 28 -5.86 9.89 -11.03
CA TYR A 28 -4.41 9.69 -11.09
C TYR A 28 -4.04 8.58 -12.10
N ALA A 29 -4.67 7.41 -12.00
CA ALA A 29 -4.43 6.29 -12.89
C ALA A 29 -4.73 6.61 -14.37
N ALA A 30 -5.84 7.29 -14.63
CA ALA A 30 -6.26 7.67 -15.98
C ALA A 30 -5.34 8.76 -16.55
N THR A 31 -5.04 9.81 -15.79
CA THR A 31 -4.19 10.92 -16.26
C THR A 31 -2.75 10.49 -16.53
N THR A 32 -2.16 9.69 -15.65
CA THR A 32 -0.80 9.14 -15.86
C THR A 32 -0.75 8.26 -17.11
N THR A 33 -1.74 7.39 -17.28
CA THR A 33 -1.83 6.52 -18.45
C THR A 33 -2.05 7.36 -19.71
N LEU A 34 -3.14 8.12 -19.81
CA LEU A 34 -3.50 8.89 -21.02
C LEU A 34 -2.43 9.92 -21.40
N GLY A 35 -1.88 10.62 -20.41
CA GLY A 35 -0.83 11.63 -20.59
C GLY A 35 0.57 11.05 -20.81
N GLN A 36 0.74 9.72 -20.81
CA GLN A 36 2.03 9.06 -20.98
C GLN A 36 3.07 9.56 -19.96
N SER A 37 2.61 9.85 -18.74
CA SER A 37 3.45 10.39 -17.69
C SER A 37 3.94 9.29 -16.78
N VAL A 38 5.24 9.26 -16.54
CA VAL A 38 5.85 8.39 -15.54
C VAL A 38 5.99 9.19 -14.25
N GLY A 39 5.17 8.87 -13.26
CA GLY A 39 5.19 9.50 -11.93
C GLY A 39 5.86 8.61 -10.87
N GLY A 40 6.26 9.23 -9.76
CA GLY A 40 6.84 8.54 -8.61
C GLY A 40 7.71 9.49 -7.77
N VAL A 41 7.87 9.18 -6.49
CA VAL A 41 8.82 9.84 -5.59
C VAL A 41 9.94 8.85 -5.32
N THR A 42 11.15 9.14 -5.74
CA THR A 42 12.32 8.32 -5.40
C THR A 42 13.50 9.21 -5.03
N VAL A 43 14.26 8.82 -4.01
CA VAL A 43 15.49 9.51 -3.57
C VAL A 43 16.71 8.95 -4.30
N ARG A 44 16.65 7.67 -4.71
CA ARG A 44 17.60 7.08 -5.64
C ARG A 44 16.92 7.04 -6.99
N GLY A 45 17.23 8.02 -7.83
CA GLY A 45 16.82 7.95 -9.23
C GLY A 45 17.41 6.68 -9.83
N ASP A 46 16.63 5.61 -9.89
CA ASP A 46 16.74 4.59 -10.94
C ASP A 46 16.38 5.25 -12.27
N SER A 47 17.10 6.32 -12.59
CA SER A 47 17.02 7.11 -13.81
C SER A 47 17.10 6.19 -15.03
N GLY A 48 17.83 5.08 -14.93
CA GLY A 48 17.84 4.01 -15.92
C GLY A 48 16.50 3.28 -16.10
N GLN A 49 15.76 2.93 -15.03
CA GLN A 49 14.48 2.22 -15.15
C GLN A 49 13.35 3.17 -15.58
N PHE A 50 13.26 4.36 -14.96
CA PHE A 50 12.29 5.39 -15.35
C PHE A 50 12.53 5.84 -16.81
N ALA A 51 13.78 6.03 -17.24
CA ALA A 51 14.11 6.34 -18.63
C ALA A 51 13.91 5.14 -19.57
N GLN A 52 14.16 3.90 -19.14
CA GLN A 52 13.88 2.71 -19.95
C GLN A 52 12.39 2.50 -20.21
N VAL A 53 11.53 2.86 -19.25
CA VAL A 53 10.08 2.77 -19.41
C VAL A 53 9.55 3.98 -20.18
N GLY A 54 10.03 5.19 -19.87
CA GLY A 54 9.64 6.43 -20.56
C GLY A 54 10.14 6.55 -22.01
N GLY A 55 11.25 5.87 -22.36
CA GLY A 55 11.81 5.86 -23.72
C GLY A 55 11.19 4.81 -24.65
N LYS A 56 10.27 3.97 -24.17
CA LYS A 56 9.58 2.95 -24.98
C LYS A 56 8.25 3.48 -25.51
N SER A 57 7.82 2.95 -26.66
CA SER A 57 6.47 3.21 -27.17
C SER A 57 5.43 2.77 -26.13
N TRP A 58 4.43 3.63 -25.89
CA TRP A 58 3.49 3.39 -24.82
C TRP A 58 2.49 2.29 -25.19
N SER A 59 2.58 1.17 -24.48
CA SER A 59 1.65 0.04 -24.58
C SER A 59 0.80 -0.09 -23.31
N VAL A 60 -0.23 -0.93 -23.34
CA VAL A 60 -1.01 -1.28 -22.13
C VAL A 60 -0.10 -1.89 -21.06
N LEU A 61 0.82 -2.78 -21.47
CA LEU A 61 1.82 -3.36 -20.59
C LEU A 61 2.75 -2.29 -19.97
N THR A 62 3.19 -1.32 -20.78
CA THR A 62 3.97 -0.17 -20.28
C THR A 62 3.19 0.60 -19.23
N GLY A 63 1.89 0.84 -19.45
CA GLY A 63 1.01 1.50 -18.48
C GLY A 63 0.96 0.78 -17.13
N ILE A 64 0.80 -0.55 -17.13
CA ILE A 64 0.79 -1.36 -15.90
C ILE A 64 2.13 -1.21 -15.15
N LYS A 65 3.25 -1.24 -15.87
CA LYS A 65 4.58 -1.05 -15.28
C LYS A 65 4.74 0.34 -14.66
N VAL A 66 4.33 1.39 -15.38
CA VAL A 66 4.34 2.76 -14.88
C VAL A 66 3.45 2.93 -13.65
N ALA A 67 2.29 2.27 -13.63
CA ALA A 67 1.38 2.31 -12.49
C ALA A 67 2.04 1.79 -11.20
N ASN A 68 2.97 0.82 -11.29
CA ASN A 68 3.74 0.38 -10.12
C ASN A 68 4.72 1.47 -9.66
N MET A 69 5.40 2.12 -10.61
CA MET A 69 6.35 3.19 -10.29
C MET A 69 5.65 4.36 -9.60
N GLY A 70 4.42 4.67 -10.03
CA GLY A 70 3.57 5.72 -9.47
C GLY A 70 2.93 5.41 -8.12
N GLU A 71 3.09 4.19 -7.58
CA GLU A 71 2.44 3.79 -6.32
C GLU A 71 2.81 4.72 -5.15
N THR A 72 4.01 5.32 -5.13
CA THR A 72 4.42 6.22 -4.03
C THR A 72 3.48 7.40 -3.93
N MET A 73 2.94 7.87 -5.06
CA MET A 73 1.98 8.97 -5.10
C MET A 73 0.62 8.53 -4.53
N LEU A 74 0.21 7.29 -4.81
CA LEU A 74 -1.03 6.73 -4.27
C LEU A 74 -0.96 6.56 -2.75
N LEU A 75 0.22 6.34 -2.18
CA LEU A 75 0.38 6.23 -0.73
C LEU A 75 -0.09 7.49 0.01
N TYR A 76 0.14 8.69 -0.54
CA TYR A 76 -0.36 9.95 0.01
C TYR A 76 -1.90 10.04 0.00
N VAL A 77 -2.55 9.36 -0.94
CA VAL A 77 -4.01 9.25 -0.97
C VAL A 77 -4.47 8.16 0.01
N PHE A 78 -3.80 7.01 0.00
CA PHE A 78 -4.20 5.83 0.77
C PHE A 78 -4.01 5.99 2.28
N ILE A 79 -3.24 6.97 2.73
CA ILE A 79 -3.21 7.30 4.16
C ILE A 79 -4.59 7.68 4.70
N GLY A 80 -5.49 8.19 3.85
CA GLY A 80 -6.88 8.43 4.22
C GLY A 80 -7.61 7.17 4.68
N VAL A 81 -7.28 5.99 4.13
CA VAL A 81 -7.82 4.69 4.58
C VAL A 81 -7.45 4.47 6.03
N PHE A 82 -6.18 4.67 6.39
CA PHE A 82 -5.72 4.53 7.77
C PHE A 82 -6.50 5.46 8.70
N VAL A 83 -6.67 6.73 8.29
CA VAL A 83 -7.40 7.72 9.07
C VAL A 83 -8.88 7.35 9.25
N ILE A 84 -9.53 6.80 8.22
CA ILE A 84 -10.95 6.43 8.28
C ILE A 84 -11.17 5.14 9.10
N VAL A 85 -10.29 4.16 8.95
CA VAL A 85 -10.38 2.87 9.67
C VAL A 85 -10.12 3.05 11.16
N PHE A 86 -9.08 3.81 11.50
CA PHE A 86 -8.60 3.93 12.88
C PHE A 86 -8.98 5.24 13.57
N GLY A 87 -9.10 6.35 12.83
CA GLY A 87 -9.16 7.69 13.39
C GLY A 87 -10.36 7.96 14.27
N TYR A 88 -11.54 7.54 13.85
CA TYR A 88 -12.74 7.69 14.68
C TYR A 88 -12.57 7.00 16.04
N GLU A 89 -12.12 5.75 16.04
CA GLU A 89 -12.08 4.94 17.26
C GLU A 89 -10.98 5.34 18.23
N PHE A 90 -9.80 5.66 17.71
CA PHE A 90 -8.66 6.05 18.54
C PHE A 90 -8.75 7.50 19.00
N SER A 91 -9.29 8.41 18.17
CA SER A 91 -9.50 9.81 18.55
C SER A 91 -10.56 9.95 19.64
N GLN A 92 -11.69 9.24 19.50
CA GLN A 92 -12.78 9.28 20.48
C GLN A 92 -12.62 8.27 21.62
N LYS A 93 -11.53 7.48 21.61
CA LYS A 93 -11.25 6.40 22.56
C LYS A 93 -12.35 5.32 22.67
N VAL A 94 -13.27 5.24 21.70
CA VAL A 94 -14.35 4.24 21.67
C VAL A 94 -13.85 2.82 21.36
N TYR A 95 -12.57 2.66 20.98
CA TYR A 95 -11.91 1.34 20.95
C TYR A 95 -12.02 0.61 22.30
N LYS A 96 -12.05 1.34 23.41
CA LYS A 96 -12.22 0.80 24.77
C LYS A 96 -13.55 0.07 24.92
N ASN A 97 -14.64 0.67 24.44
CA ASN A 97 -15.99 0.08 24.47
C ASN A 97 -16.04 -1.25 23.70
N THR A 98 -15.33 -1.31 22.57
CA THR A 98 -15.22 -2.52 21.72
C THR A 98 -14.41 -3.62 22.40
N LEU A 99 -13.40 -3.26 23.20
CA LEU A 99 -12.60 -4.22 23.95
C LEU A 99 -13.33 -4.72 25.20
N ILE A 100 -14.13 -3.88 25.86
CA ILE A 100 -14.94 -4.25 27.02
C ILE A 100 -16.12 -5.16 26.62
N SER A 101 -16.66 -5.01 25.40
CA SER A 101 -17.77 -5.85 24.88
C SER A 101 -17.37 -7.29 24.53
N GLY A 102 -16.16 -7.73 24.91
CA GLY A 102 -15.74 -9.13 24.86
C GLY A 102 -14.90 -9.52 23.63
N ILE A 103 -14.52 -8.58 22.76
CA ILE A 103 -13.58 -8.86 21.66
C ILE A 103 -12.16 -8.92 22.22
N SER A 104 -11.43 -9.99 21.90
CA SER A 104 -10.01 -10.08 22.27
C SER A 104 -9.18 -9.02 21.56
N ARG A 105 -8.14 -8.50 22.23
CA ARG A 105 -7.27 -7.44 21.68
C ARG A 105 -6.60 -7.85 20.36
N LEU A 106 -6.21 -9.12 20.25
CA LEU A 106 -5.67 -9.66 19.00
C LEU A 106 -6.74 -9.66 17.89
N ALA A 107 -7.96 -10.11 18.20
CA ALA A 107 -9.06 -10.09 17.22
C ALA A 107 -9.43 -8.66 16.81
N PHE A 108 -9.33 -7.69 17.72
CA PHE A 108 -9.52 -6.28 17.42
C PHE A 108 -8.46 -5.76 16.43
N VAL A 109 -7.18 -5.97 16.71
CA VAL A 109 -6.08 -5.52 15.81
C VAL A 109 -6.16 -6.23 14.47
N LEU A 110 -6.40 -7.55 14.46
CA LEU A 110 -6.55 -8.32 13.22
C LEU A 110 -7.75 -7.86 12.40
N ALA A 111 -8.90 -7.59 13.02
CA ALA A 111 -10.07 -7.05 12.30
C ALA A 111 -9.72 -5.75 11.60
N LYS A 112 -9.07 -4.81 12.29
CA LYS A 112 -8.68 -3.52 11.73
C LYS A 112 -7.67 -3.65 10.59
N TYR A 113 -6.66 -4.50 10.79
CA TYR A 113 -5.68 -4.79 9.76
C TYR A 113 -6.34 -5.41 8.51
N LEU A 114 -7.27 -6.34 8.69
CA LEU A 114 -7.98 -6.99 7.59
C LEU A 114 -8.87 -6.03 6.81
N VAL A 115 -9.62 -5.15 7.49
CA VAL A 115 -10.42 -4.10 6.83
C VAL A 115 -9.52 -3.21 5.98
N MET A 116 -8.44 -2.71 6.58
CA MET A 116 -7.46 -1.88 5.87
C MET A 116 -6.81 -2.61 4.69
N LEU A 117 -6.47 -3.89 4.83
CA LEU A 117 -5.92 -4.70 3.75
C LEU A 117 -6.92 -4.82 2.59
N LEU A 118 -8.21 -5.02 2.89
CA LEU A 118 -9.27 -5.09 1.88
C LEU A 118 -9.48 -3.74 1.18
N ASP A 119 -9.39 -2.63 1.91
CA ASP A 119 -9.45 -1.29 1.31
C ASP A 119 -8.28 -1.03 0.36
N LEU A 120 -7.06 -1.38 0.77
CA LEU A 120 -5.87 -1.27 -0.08
C LEU A 120 -6.01 -2.15 -1.32
N LEU A 121 -6.49 -3.38 -1.15
CA LEU A 121 -6.76 -4.32 -2.25
C LEU A 121 -7.77 -3.71 -3.24
N LEU A 122 -8.87 -3.12 -2.76
CA LEU A 122 -9.87 -2.48 -3.62
C LEU A 122 -9.29 -1.28 -4.37
N LEU A 123 -8.56 -0.39 -3.68
CA LEU A 123 -7.99 0.81 -4.29
C LEU A 123 -6.90 0.48 -5.31
N PHE A 124 -6.03 -0.50 -5.02
CA PHE A 124 -5.05 -0.98 -6.01
C PHE A 124 -5.73 -1.68 -7.19
N ALA A 125 -6.78 -2.47 -6.95
CA ALA A 125 -7.53 -3.09 -8.05
C ALA A 125 -8.11 -2.01 -8.97
N VAL A 126 -8.71 -0.96 -8.41
CA VAL A 126 -9.23 0.18 -9.17
C VAL A 126 -8.13 0.89 -9.95
N ASN A 127 -6.97 1.14 -9.33
CA ASN A 127 -5.82 1.74 -9.98
C ASN A 127 -5.38 0.95 -11.23
N PHE A 128 -5.09 -0.34 -11.06
CA PHE A 128 -4.60 -1.17 -12.17
C PHE A 128 -5.66 -1.43 -13.23
N LEU A 129 -6.94 -1.59 -12.85
CA LEU A 129 -8.05 -1.71 -13.81
C LEU A 129 -8.23 -0.43 -14.61
N THR A 130 -8.10 0.74 -13.97
CA THR A 130 -8.21 2.03 -14.66
C THR A 130 -7.06 2.22 -15.65
N VAL A 131 -5.83 1.86 -15.28
CA VAL A 131 -4.67 1.87 -16.19
C VAL A 131 -4.90 0.97 -17.40
N LEU A 132 -5.41 -0.25 -17.18
CA LEU A 132 -5.72 -1.20 -18.24
C LEU A 132 -6.79 -0.64 -19.18
N MET A 133 -7.90 -0.15 -18.64
CA MET A 133 -9.01 0.41 -19.42
C MET A 133 -8.61 1.69 -20.15
N ALA A 134 -7.89 2.61 -19.50
CA ALA A 134 -7.41 3.84 -20.12
C ALA A 134 -6.44 3.55 -21.28
N GLY A 135 -5.56 2.55 -21.13
CA GLY A 135 -4.68 2.11 -22.20
C GLY A 135 -5.43 1.56 -23.41
N LEU A 136 -6.47 0.73 -23.17
CA LEU A 136 -7.31 0.16 -24.23
C LEU A 136 -8.16 1.23 -24.93
N VAL A 137 -8.79 2.14 -24.18
CA VAL A 137 -9.60 3.25 -24.72
C VAL A 137 -8.75 4.19 -25.56
N ALA A 138 -7.49 4.40 -25.20
CA ALA A 138 -6.53 5.17 -25.99
C ALA A 138 -6.00 4.43 -27.24
N GLY A 139 -6.53 3.25 -27.57
CA GLY A 139 -6.14 2.48 -28.75
C GLY A 139 -4.71 1.95 -28.72
N ARG A 140 -4.12 1.78 -27.53
CA ARG A 140 -2.70 1.40 -27.41
C ARG A 140 -2.47 -0.07 -27.69
N PRO A 141 -1.32 -0.43 -28.28
CA PRO A 141 -0.96 -1.83 -28.45
C PRO A 141 -0.84 -2.49 -27.07
N LEU A 142 -1.10 -3.80 -27.00
CA LEU A 142 -0.99 -4.55 -25.74
C LEU A 142 0.45 -4.56 -25.20
N GLY A 143 1.46 -4.56 -26.09
CA GLY A 143 2.88 -4.54 -25.72
C GLY A 143 3.46 -5.90 -25.32
N GLY A 144 2.69 -6.97 -25.47
CA GLY A 144 3.08 -8.35 -25.16
C GLY A 144 1.91 -9.31 -25.38
N SER A 145 2.11 -10.59 -25.06
CA SER A 145 1.01 -11.57 -25.05
C SER A 145 0.00 -11.26 -23.94
N LEU A 146 -1.25 -11.72 -24.10
CA LEU A 146 -2.27 -11.61 -23.04
C LEU A 146 -1.81 -12.27 -21.72
N GLY A 147 -1.10 -13.40 -21.81
CA GLY A 147 -0.54 -14.08 -20.64
C GLY A 147 0.50 -13.23 -19.91
N THR A 148 1.38 -12.55 -20.66
CA THR A 148 2.35 -11.61 -20.07
C THR A 148 1.65 -10.43 -19.41
N LEU A 149 0.63 -9.87 -20.06
CA LEU A 149 -0.12 -8.74 -19.55
C LEU A 149 -0.86 -9.10 -18.25
N PHE A 150 -1.57 -10.23 -18.23
CA PHE A 150 -2.24 -10.72 -17.03
C PHE A 150 -1.25 -11.07 -15.92
N GLY A 151 -0.15 -11.75 -16.26
CA GLY A 151 0.90 -12.10 -15.31
C GLY A 151 1.54 -10.86 -14.66
N THR A 152 1.89 -9.83 -15.44
CA THR A 152 2.41 -8.57 -14.91
C THR A 152 1.37 -7.85 -14.08
N PHE A 153 0.12 -7.72 -14.56
CA PHE A 153 -0.98 -7.11 -13.80
C PHE A 153 -1.16 -7.77 -12.44
N SER A 154 -1.31 -9.10 -12.39
CA SER A 154 -1.58 -9.83 -11.16
C SER A 154 -0.41 -9.76 -10.18
N LEU A 155 0.81 -9.92 -10.68
CA LEU A 155 2.01 -9.85 -9.84
C LEU A 155 2.18 -8.45 -9.23
N SER A 156 2.04 -7.41 -10.05
CA SER A 156 2.08 -6.01 -9.62
C SER A 156 1.03 -5.70 -8.58
N PHE A 157 -0.23 -6.05 -8.86
CA PHE A 157 -1.35 -5.84 -7.96
C PHE A 157 -1.15 -6.49 -6.59
N VAL A 158 -0.73 -7.76 -6.57
CA VAL A 158 -0.50 -8.50 -5.33
C VAL A 158 0.72 -7.96 -4.59
N ALA A 159 1.82 -7.66 -5.29
CA ALA A 159 3.03 -7.13 -4.68
C ALA A 159 2.76 -5.76 -4.03
N ALA A 160 2.14 -4.83 -4.77
CA ALA A 160 1.77 -3.51 -4.28
C ALA A 160 0.93 -3.59 -3.00
N THR A 161 -0.15 -4.37 -3.05
CA THR A 161 -1.06 -4.55 -1.91
C THR A 161 -0.34 -5.14 -0.70
N PHE A 162 0.44 -6.21 -0.90
CA PHE A 162 1.15 -6.88 0.17
C PHE A 162 2.20 -5.97 0.83
N PHE A 163 3.12 -5.41 0.05
CA PHE A 163 4.23 -4.62 0.59
C PHE A 163 3.76 -3.30 1.21
N VAL A 164 2.76 -2.63 0.64
CA VAL A 164 2.17 -1.44 1.25
C VAL A 164 1.42 -1.79 2.53
N SER A 165 0.71 -2.92 2.59
CA SER A 165 0.05 -3.35 3.84
C SER A 165 1.04 -3.58 4.99
N VAL A 166 2.26 -4.04 4.69
CA VAL A 166 3.33 -4.19 5.69
C VAL A 166 3.73 -2.84 6.27
N ILE A 167 3.88 -1.80 5.44
CA ILE A 167 4.16 -0.43 5.91
C ILE A 167 3.03 0.06 6.82
N PHE A 168 1.78 -0.16 6.43
CA PHE A 168 0.64 0.25 7.24
C PHE A 168 0.56 -0.52 8.57
N SER A 169 1.06 -1.76 8.65
CA SER A 169 1.15 -2.50 9.93
C SER A 169 2.06 -1.79 10.94
N ILE A 170 3.12 -1.13 10.48
CA ILE A 170 3.97 -0.26 11.30
C ILE A 170 3.14 0.92 11.81
N GLY A 171 2.32 1.51 10.95
CA GLY A 171 1.37 2.56 11.32
C GLY A 171 0.40 2.11 12.44
N VAL A 172 -0.16 0.91 12.34
CA VAL A 172 -1.03 0.34 13.38
C VAL A 172 -0.29 0.22 14.71
N PHE A 173 0.95 -0.30 14.68
CA PHE A 173 1.79 -0.40 15.86
C PHE A 173 2.06 0.97 16.49
N LEU A 174 2.46 1.96 15.69
CA LEU A 174 2.75 3.31 16.17
C LEU A 174 1.50 4.00 16.73
N LEU A 175 0.33 3.80 16.12
CA LEU A 175 -0.93 4.29 16.65
C LEU A 175 -1.20 3.71 18.04
N VAL A 176 -1.05 2.39 18.19
CA VAL A 176 -1.27 1.73 19.47
C VAL A 176 -0.24 2.16 20.50
N LEU A 177 1.03 2.31 20.13
CA LEU A 177 2.10 2.77 21.01
C LEU A 177 1.81 4.20 21.51
N THR A 178 1.64 5.13 20.58
CA THR A 178 1.60 6.56 20.88
C THR A 178 0.21 7.06 21.28
N GLY A 179 -0.86 6.36 20.88
CA GLY A 179 -2.23 6.84 21.02
C GLY A 179 -2.57 8.04 20.13
N SER A 180 -1.67 8.44 19.23
CA SER A 180 -1.86 9.55 18.31
C SER A 180 -2.00 9.03 16.89
N ILE A 181 -2.96 9.58 16.14
CA ILE A 181 -3.10 9.26 14.71
C ILE A 181 -2.12 10.04 13.84
N MET A 182 -1.58 11.15 14.33
CA MET A 182 -0.70 12.00 13.54
C MET A 182 0.66 11.32 13.28
N ILE A 183 1.22 10.68 14.30
CA ILE A 183 2.52 10.00 14.22
C ILE A 183 2.52 8.88 13.15
N PRO A 184 1.60 7.90 13.18
CA PRO A 184 1.57 6.87 12.15
C PRO A 184 1.25 7.44 10.76
N ALA A 185 0.42 8.48 10.67
CA ALA A 185 0.13 9.13 9.38
C ALA A 185 1.40 9.69 8.72
N ILE A 186 2.22 10.42 9.50
CA ILE A 186 3.49 10.96 9.02
C ILE A 186 4.47 9.84 8.69
N VAL A 187 4.63 8.86 9.59
CA VAL A 187 5.63 7.79 9.39
C VAL A 187 5.30 6.96 8.17
N VAL A 188 4.06 6.52 7.97
CA VAL A 188 3.67 5.73 6.80
C VAL A 188 3.96 6.47 5.49
N VAL A 189 3.66 7.77 5.44
CA VAL A 189 3.88 8.61 4.26
C VAL A 189 5.37 8.83 3.97
N VAL A 190 6.15 9.08 5.01
CA VAL A 190 7.59 9.41 4.88
C VAL A 190 8.46 8.15 4.85
N PHE A 191 7.91 6.98 5.17
CA PHE A 191 8.65 5.71 5.26
C PHE A 191 9.48 5.40 4.00
N PRO A 192 8.94 5.50 2.76
CA PRO A 192 9.73 5.21 1.57
C PRO A 192 10.94 6.16 1.43
N LEU A 193 10.78 7.44 1.82
CA LEU A 193 11.84 8.43 1.80
C LEU A 193 12.92 8.11 2.83
N ILE A 194 12.53 7.73 4.05
CA ILE A 194 13.48 7.34 5.12
C ILE A 194 14.33 6.16 4.65
N VAL A 195 13.69 5.10 4.16
CA VAL A 195 14.42 3.91 3.70
C VAL A 195 15.34 4.24 2.54
N SER A 196 14.88 5.06 1.59
CA SER A 196 15.71 5.48 0.45
C SER A 196 16.92 6.30 0.88
N VAL A 197 16.75 7.24 1.83
CA VAL A 197 17.86 8.03 2.39
C VAL A 197 18.83 7.14 3.16
N LEU A 198 18.33 6.20 3.98
CA LEU A 198 19.18 5.25 4.69
C LEU A 198 19.99 4.38 3.72
N HIS A 199 19.40 3.98 2.59
CA HIS A 199 20.10 3.23 1.56
C HIS A 199 21.25 4.05 0.94
N VAL A 200 21.07 5.36 0.76
CA VAL A 200 22.10 6.26 0.21
C VAL A 200 23.22 6.52 1.22
N LEU A 201 22.88 6.68 2.51
CA LEU A 201 23.86 7.06 3.53
C LEU A 201 24.62 5.87 4.12
N GLY A 202 23.97 4.73 4.28
CA GLY A 202 24.51 3.60 5.04
C GLY A 202 25.18 2.52 4.21
N GLU A 203 24.83 2.38 2.92
CA GLU A 203 25.24 1.27 2.05
C GLU A 203 25.07 -0.13 2.70
N TRP A 204 24.17 -0.29 3.67
CA TRP A 204 23.99 -1.55 4.37
C TRP A 204 23.17 -2.55 3.55
N ASP A 205 23.74 -3.73 3.30
CA ASP A 205 23.13 -4.79 2.49
C ASP A 205 21.75 -5.27 2.94
N TRP A 206 21.40 -5.07 4.21
CA TRP A 206 20.12 -5.52 4.77
C TRP A 206 18.99 -4.51 4.57
N ILE A 207 19.27 -3.23 4.31
CA ILE A 207 18.24 -2.18 4.13
C ILE A 207 17.30 -2.54 2.98
N LYS A 208 17.80 -3.21 1.94
CA LYS A 208 16.99 -3.67 0.80
C LYS A 208 15.78 -4.50 1.22
N TYR A 209 15.86 -5.24 2.33
CA TYR A 209 14.76 -6.09 2.81
C TYR A 209 13.64 -5.33 3.52
N ILE A 210 13.90 -4.09 3.95
CA ILE A 210 12.90 -3.18 4.53
C ILE A 210 12.43 -2.12 3.53
N ASP A 211 13.01 -2.10 2.33
CA ASP A 211 12.55 -1.29 1.20
C ASP A 211 11.35 -1.96 0.50
N PHE A 212 10.25 -2.09 1.25
CA PHE A 212 9.01 -2.70 0.76
C PHE A 212 8.50 -2.01 -0.51
N PHE A 213 8.71 -0.69 -0.60
CA PHE A 213 8.31 0.11 -1.74
C PHE A 213 9.14 -0.18 -2.97
N GLY A 214 10.48 -0.11 -2.85
CA GLY A 214 11.40 -0.39 -3.93
C GLY A 214 11.27 -1.83 -4.42
N VAL A 215 10.97 -2.78 -3.54
CA VAL A 215 10.70 -4.17 -3.92
C VAL A 215 9.43 -4.29 -4.75
N ALA A 216 8.31 -3.69 -4.31
CA ALA A 216 7.05 -3.69 -5.08
C ALA A 216 7.24 -3.09 -6.49
N GLN A 217 7.89 -1.93 -6.57
CA GLN A 217 8.19 -1.25 -7.84
C GLN A 217 9.07 -2.10 -8.76
N ASN A 218 10.19 -2.63 -8.25
CA ASN A 218 11.15 -3.41 -9.03
C ASN A 218 10.53 -4.69 -9.59
N ILE A 219 9.65 -5.35 -8.82
CA ILE A 219 8.91 -6.51 -9.30
C ILE A 219 7.98 -6.12 -10.43
N GLY A 220 7.20 -5.06 -10.24
CA GLY A 220 6.17 -4.64 -11.19
C GLY A 220 6.73 -4.24 -12.56
N VAL A 221 7.91 -3.63 -12.60
CA VAL A 221 8.58 -3.27 -13.86
C VAL A 221 9.37 -4.41 -14.49
N GLY A 222 9.60 -5.50 -13.75
CA GLY A 222 10.40 -6.65 -14.14
C GLY A 222 11.91 -6.51 -13.87
N GLY A 223 12.29 -5.57 -13.00
CA GLY A 223 13.66 -5.38 -12.52
C GLY A 223 14.12 -6.43 -11.51
N MET A 224 13.18 -7.16 -10.88
CA MET A 224 13.46 -8.27 -9.97
C MET A 224 12.81 -9.57 -10.45
N LYS A 225 13.56 -10.68 -10.37
CA LYS A 225 13.02 -12.02 -10.65
C LYS A 225 12.15 -12.51 -9.48
N VAL A 226 11.04 -13.16 -9.79
CA VAL A 226 10.13 -13.77 -8.78
C VAL A 226 10.88 -14.74 -7.86
N SER A 227 11.90 -15.44 -8.37
CA SER A 227 12.73 -16.36 -7.58
C SER A 227 13.56 -15.68 -6.48
N ALA A 228 13.78 -14.37 -6.56
CA ALA A 228 14.51 -13.59 -5.57
C ALA A 228 13.61 -13.07 -4.43
N LEU A 229 12.29 -13.22 -4.53
CA LEU A 229 11.30 -12.74 -3.55
C LEU A 229 11.23 -13.43 -2.19
N PRO A 230 11.52 -14.74 -2.05
CA PRO A 230 11.36 -15.43 -0.78
C PRO A 230 11.96 -14.72 0.45
N PRO A 231 13.21 -14.19 0.43
CA PRO A 231 13.76 -13.48 1.60
C PRO A 231 12.99 -12.19 1.94
N TYR A 232 12.54 -11.44 0.94
CA TYR A 232 11.76 -10.22 1.14
C TYR A 232 10.39 -10.52 1.76
N ILE A 233 9.69 -11.54 1.23
CA ILE A 233 8.41 -12.01 1.76
C ILE A 233 8.58 -12.48 3.21
N ALA A 234 9.64 -13.25 3.50
CA ALA A 234 9.91 -13.74 4.85
C ALA A 234 10.09 -12.59 5.85
N VAL A 235 10.92 -11.58 5.51
CA VAL A 235 11.14 -10.40 6.37
C VAL A 235 9.83 -9.63 6.55
N SER A 236 9.06 -9.41 5.48
CA SER A 236 7.75 -8.75 5.55
C SER A 236 6.75 -9.47 6.44
N LEU A 237 6.66 -10.81 6.34
CA LEU A 237 5.76 -11.62 7.18
C LEU A 237 6.18 -11.60 8.64
N VAL A 238 7.48 -11.74 8.92
CA VAL A 238 8.01 -11.63 10.29
C VAL A 238 7.68 -10.26 10.88
N LEU A 239 7.94 -9.18 10.13
CA LEU A 239 7.64 -7.83 10.58
C LEU A 239 6.14 -7.65 10.85
N LEU A 240 5.28 -8.10 9.94
CA LEU A 240 3.83 -8.03 10.09
C LEU A 240 3.36 -8.76 11.35
N VAL A 241 3.84 -9.99 11.59
CA VAL A 241 3.51 -10.76 12.79
C VAL A 241 3.99 -10.04 14.05
N VAL A 242 5.21 -9.50 14.04
CA VAL A 242 5.77 -8.74 15.17
C VAL A 242 4.97 -7.47 15.43
N MET A 243 4.59 -6.71 14.40
CA MET A 243 3.82 -5.47 14.54
C MET A 243 2.41 -5.73 15.07
N ILE A 244 1.70 -6.72 14.51
CA ILE A 244 0.35 -7.09 14.96
C ILE A 244 0.40 -7.67 16.39
N GLY A 245 1.33 -8.58 16.66
CA GLY A 245 1.49 -9.19 17.98
C GLY A 245 1.84 -8.15 19.05
N SER A 246 2.80 -7.27 18.76
CA SER A 246 3.19 -6.19 19.68
C SER A 246 2.03 -5.22 19.92
N SER A 247 1.28 -4.86 18.88
CA SER A 247 0.08 -4.02 19.04
C SER A 247 -0.96 -4.65 19.97
N ALA A 248 -1.22 -5.95 19.82
CA ALA A 248 -2.16 -6.67 20.67
C ALA A 248 -1.68 -6.74 22.14
N LEU A 249 -0.39 -6.98 22.35
CA LEU A 249 0.24 -6.99 23.68
C LEU A 249 0.19 -5.61 24.34
N MET A 250 0.45 -4.55 23.60
CA MET A 250 0.43 -3.19 24.14
C MET A 250 -0.98 -2.73 24.52
N LEU A 251 -2.00 -3.11 23.76
CA LEU A 251 -3.40 -2.89 24.14
C LEU A 251 -3.79 -3.63 25.43
N ARG A 252 -3.04 -4.67 25.84
CA ARG A 252 -3.23 -5.34 27.13
C ARG A 252 -2.80 -4.47 28.29
N ASN A 253 -1.71 -3.74 28.10
CA ASN A 253 -1.07 -2.95 29.15
C ASN A 253 -1.60 -1.50 29.21
N LYS A 254 -2.41 -1.08 28.23
CA LYS A 254 -3.10 0.22 28.27
C LYS A 254 -4.39 0.10 29.09
N GLU A 255 -4.56 1.02 30.03
CA GLU A 255 -5.78 1.13 30.85
C GLU A 255 -7.00 1.45 29.96
N LEU A 256 -8.00 0.57 30.03
CA LEU A 256 -9.32 0.73 29.40
C LEU A 256 -10.17 1.73 30.16
#